data_AF-A0A3A0ABG2-F1
#
_entry.id   AF-A0A3A0ABG2-F1
#
_cell.length_a   1.000
_cell.length_b   1.000
_cell.length_c   1.000
_cell.angle_alpha   90.00
_cell.angle_beta   90.00
_cell.angle_gamma   90.00
#
_symmetry.space_group_name_H-M   'P 1'
#
loop_
_entity.id
_entity.type
_entity.pdbx_description
1 polymer ?
#
loop_
_entity_poly.entity_id
_entity_poly.type
_entity_poly.pdbx_seq_one_letter_code
_entity_poly.pdbx_strand_id
1 'polypeptide(L)'
;MLNIAVIGDRFITPELVGDLIHRHLTPVTGPCHVETLELGWPEDTPIHDDELREFVGDPAAIADFARPAHVVVTQVAPVGRRLIESARHLQIIACARGGPVSVNLAAATAHAIPVVFAPGSNAQAVVEFTLGLLLAETKHIARTHHALVDGVWRVDAYHYAR
;
A
#
# COMPACT_ATOMS: atom_id res chain seq x y z
N MET A 1 -14.90 23.17 5.29
CA MET A 1 -15.20 21.82 4.79
C MET A 1 -13.88 21.06 4.74
N LEU A 2 -13.85 19.81 5.21
CA LEU A 2 -12.61 19.03 5.24
C LEU A 2 -12.26 18.58 3.81
N ASN A 3 -11.05 18.94 3.34
CA ASN A 3 -10.53 18.49 2.04
C ASN A 3 -9.66 17.26 2.24
N ILE A 4 -10.00 16.18 1.56
CA ILE A 4 -9.32 14.89 1.67
C ILE A 4 -8.81 14.53 0.28
N ALA A 5 -7.48 14.40 0.15
CA ALA A 5 -6.84 13.86 -1.03
C ALA A 5 -6.72 12.34 -0.86
N VAL A 6 -7.40 11.58 -1.71
CA VAL A 6 -7.35 10.12 -1.77
C VAL A 6 -6.49 9.74 -2.96
N ILE A 7 -5.29 9.23 -2.68
CA ILE A 7 -4.36 8.75 -3.70
C ILE A 7 -4.32 7.23 -3.62
N GLY A 8 -5.27 6.60 -4.32
CA GLY A 8 -5.45 5.16 -4.39
C GLY A 8 -4.71 4.52 -5.55
N ASP A 9 -4.94 3.23 -5.73
CA ASP A 9 -4.38 2.39 -6.80
C ASP A 9 -5.34 1.23 -7.12
N ARG A 10 -4.92 0.26 -7.94
CA ARG A 10 -5.81 -0.83 -8.36
C ARG A 10 -6.07 -1.89 -7.29
N PHE A 11 -5.39 -1.80 -6.15
CA PHE A 11 -5.61 -2.67 -4.99
C PHE A 11 -6.46 -1.98 -3.92
N ILE A 12 -6.09 -0.75 -3.53
CA ILE A 12 -6.89 0.13 -2.67
C ILE A 12 -7.44 1.27 -3.52
N THR A 13 -8.60 1.04 -4.14
CA THR A 13 -9.15 1.98 -5.12
C THR A 13 -9.60 3.30 -4.50
N PRO A 14 -9.50 4.42 -5.23
CA PRO A 14 -10.01 5.69 -4.74
C PRO A 14 -11.50 5.65 -4.39
N GLU A 15 -12.31 4.90 -5.15
CA GLU A 15 -13.74 4.70 -4.89
C GLU A 15 -13.97 3.96 -3.57
N LEU A 16 -13.23 2.89 -3.31
CA LEU A 16 -13.32 2.13 -2.06
C LEU A 16 -13.07 3.05 -0.86
N VAL A 17 -12.01 3.86 -0.93
CA VAL A 17 -11.65 4.79 0.14
C VAL A 17 -12.70 5.92 0.26
N GLY A 18 -13.18 6.45 -0.86
CA GLY A 18 -14.25 7.46 -0.89
C GLY A 18 -15.53 6.98 -0.23
N ASP A 19 -15.96 5.76 -0.52
CA ASP A 19 -17.13 5.12 0.10
C ASP A 19 -16.95 4.94 1.61
N LEU A 20 -15.75 4.55 2.04
CA LEU A 20 -15.42 4.40 3.47
C LEU A 20 -15.40 5.75 4.19
N ILE A 21 -14.86 6.80 3.57
CA ILE A 21 -14.92 8.18 4.10
C ILE A 21 -16.38 8.61 4.22
N HIS A 22 -17.19 8.38 3.18
CA HIS A 22 -18.60 8.75 3.21
C HIS A 22 -19.33 8.04 4.37
N ARG A 23 -19.13 6.73 4.49
CA ARG A 23 -19.77 5.88 5.49
C ARG A 23 -19.35 6.17 6.93
N HIS A 24 -18.05 6.38 7.17
CA HIS A 24 -17.49 6.41 8.52
C HIS A 24 -17.07 7.81 8.99
N LEU A 25 -16.65 8.68 8.09
CA LEU A 25 -16.13 10.00 8.45
C LEU A 25 -17.23 11.07 8.42
N THR A 26 -18.05 11.10 7.36
CA THR A 26 -19.14 12.10 7.21
C THR A 26 -20.06 12.22 8.41
N PRO A 27 -20.48 11.12 9.10
CA PRO A 27 -21.31 11.22 10.30
C PRO A 27 -20.64 11.96 11.48
N VAL A 28 -19.31 12.03 11.49
CA VAL A 28 -18.50 12.64 12.55
C VAL A 28 -18.04 14.05 12.18
N THR A 29 -17.63 14.25 10.92
CA THR A 29 -17.01 15.51 10.45
C THR A 29 -17.98 16.42 9.71
N GLY A 30 -19.18 15.93 9.37
CA GLY A 30 -20.04 16.54 8.36
C GLY A 30 -19.50 16.32 6.94
N PRO A 31 -20.09 16.98 5.93
CA PRO A 31 -19.69 16.85 4.53
C PRO A 31 -18.19 17.11 4.32
N CYS A 32 -17.54 16.24 3.55
CA CYS A 32 -16.14 16.34 3.16
C CYS A 32 -16.04 16.54 1.65
N HIS A 33 -15.03 17.30 1.22
CA HIS A 33 -14.60 17.34 -0.18
C HIS A 33 -13.53 16.28 -0.38
N VAL A 34 -13.85 15.26 -1.17
CA VAL A 34 -12.92 14.17 -1.50
C VAL A 34 -12.45 14.36 -2.92
N GLU A 35 -11.15 14.51 -3.10
CA GLU A 35 -10.50 14.57 -4.40
C GLU A 35 -9.66 13.30 -4.57
N THR A 36 -9.78 12.64 -5.74
CA THR A 36 -9.21 11.31 -5.97
C THR A 36 -8.18 11.33 -7.09
N LEU A 37 -7.09 10.57 -6.89
CA LEU A 37 -6.09 10.24 -7.90
C LEU A 37 -5.83 8.74 -7.85
N GLU A 38 -5.77 8.08 -9.00
CA GLU A 38 -5.43 6.66 -9.13
C GLU A 38 -4.01 6.49 -9.68
N LEU A 39 -3.21 5.65 -9.02
CA LEU A 39 -1.88 5.23 -9.45
C LEU A 39 -1.94 3.85 -10.14
N GLY A 40 -0.98 3.57 -11.02
CA GLY A 40 -0.92 2.31 -11.76
C GLY A 40 -0.36 1.11 -10.99
N TRP A 41 -0.28 1.15 -9.66
CA TRP A 41 0.11 -0.03 -8.87
C TRP A 41 -1.00 -1.10 -8.93
N PRO A 42 -0.67 -2.40 -9.11
CA PRO A 42 0.67 -3.01 -9.09
C PRO A 42 1.36 -3.19 -10.45
N GLU A 43 0.84 -2.65 -11.55
CA GLU A 43 1.46 -2.73 -12.87
C GLU A 43 2.68 -1.81 -12.99
N ASP A 44 2.64 -0.66 -12.35
CA ASP A 44 3.76 0.26 -12.24
C ASP A 44 4.78 -0.29 -11.23
N THR A 45 6.05 -0.31 -11.65
CA THR A 45 7.15 -0.76 -10.79
C THR A 45 7.45 0.30 -9.73
N PRO A 46 7.43 -0.03 -8.43
CA PRO A 46 7.84 0.90 -7.39
C PRO A 46 9.29 1.29 -7.54
N ILE A 47 9.56 2.56 -7.29
CA ILE A 47 10.91 3.14 -7.27
C ILE A 47 11.30 3.56 -5.86
N HIS A 48 12.57 3.85 -5.69
CA HIS A 48 13.16 4.35 -4.45
C HIS A 48 14.12 5.49 -4.77
N ASP A 49 14.35 6.35 -3.80
CA ASP A 49 15.36 7.41 -3.86
C ASP A 49 16.04 7.58 -2.49
N ASP A 50 16.82 8.65 -2.33
CA ASP A 50 17.53 8.96 -1.08
C ASP A 50 16.58 9.29 0.09
N GLU A 51 15.32 9.62 -0.19
CA GLU A 51 14.34 10.05 0.80
C GLU A 51 13.32 8.95 1.15
N LEU A 52 12.76 8.29 0.13
CA LEU A 52 11.64 7.37 0.24
C LEU A 52 12.06 5.97 -0.21
N ARG A 53 11.73 4.98 0.63
CA ARG A 53 12.18 3.60 0.42
C ARG A 53 11.47 2.90 -0.73
N GLU A 54 10.19 3.19 -0.94
CA GLU A 54 9.39 2.56 -2.00
C GLU A 54 8.11 3.35 -2.25
N PHE A 55 7.89 3.80 -3.49
CA PHE A 55 6.69 4.52 -3.90
C PHE A 55 6.37 4.38 -5.40
N VAL A 56 5.16 4.77 -5.80
CA VAL A 56 4.69 4.85 -7.19
C VAL A 56 4.11 6.25 -7.45
N GLY A 57 4.37 6.80 -8.65
CA GLY A 57 3.92 8.12 -9.06
C GLY A 57 5.01 9.20 -8.99
N ASP A 58 4.79 10.31 -9.70
CA ASP A 58 5.71 11.45 -9.71
C ASP A 58 5.57 12.30 -8.43
N PRO A 59 6.62 12.46 -7.62
CA PRO A 59 6.58 13.27 -6.40
C PRO A 59 6.12 14.72 -6.63
N ALA A 60 6.40 15.30 -7.80
CA ALA A 60 5.97 16.66 -8.11
C ALA A 60 4.45 16.74 -8.34
N ALA A 61 3.92 15.91 -9.24
CA ALA A 61 2.49 15.83 -9.51
C ALA A 61 1.67 15.47 -8.25
N ILE A 62 2.16 14.53 -7.43
CA ILE A 62 1.50 14.11 -6.19
C ILE A 62 1.48 15.24 -5.16
N ALA A 63 2.57 15.99 -5.01
CA ALA A 63 2.60 17.15 -4.13
C ALA A 63 1.68 18.28 -4.61
N ASP A 64 1.53 18.46 -5.93
CA ASP A 64 0.64 19.47 -6.50
C ASP A 64 -0.84 19.10 -6.30
N PHE A 65 -1.19 17.83 -6.51
CA PHE A 65 -2.52 17.29 -6.25
C PHE A 65 -2.93 17.39 -4.78
N ALA A 66 -2.04 17.02 -3.86
CA ALA A 66 -2.33 17.01 -2.42
C ALA A 66 -2.26 18.41 -1.75
N ARG A 67 -1.81 19.44 -2.47
CA ARG A 67 -1.57 20.79 -1.93
C ARG A 67 -2.76 21.41 -1.16
N PRO A 68 -4.04 21.29 -1.59
CA PRO A 68 -5.18 21.88 -0.87
C PRO A 68 -5.73 20.98 0.26
N ALA A 69 -5.13 19.81 0.48
CA ALA A 69 -5.68 18.80 1.38
C ALA A 69 -5.39 19.11 2.85
N HIS A 70 -6.35 18.75 3.70
CA HIS A 70 -6.17 18.64 5.15
C HIS A 70 -5.79 17.22 5.56
N VAL A 71 -6.22 16.23 4.77
CA VAL A 71 -5.99 14.80 4.97
C VAL A 71 -5.45 14.23 3.68
N VAL A 72 -4.33 13.50 3.74
CA VAL A 72 -3.87 12.66 2.63
C VAL A 72 -4.08 11.21 3.00
N VAL A 73 -4.79 10.45 2.15
CA VAL A 73 -4.94 9.00 2.26
C VAL A 73 -4.21 8.37 1.09
N THR A 74 -3.31 7.43 1.34
CA THR A 74 -2.59 6.72 0.27
C THR A 74 -2.16 5.32 0.65
N GLN A 75 -1.79 4.50 -0.34
CA GLN A 75 -1.14 3.21 -0.14
C GLN A 75 0.33 3.23 -0.60
N VAL A 76 0.62 3.72 -1.81
CA VAL A 76 1.97 3.73 -2.41
C VAL A 76 2.50 5.10 -2.81
N ALA A 77 1.70 6.17 -2.76
CA ALA A 77 2.13 7.46 -3.29
C ALA A 77 3.30 8.06 -2.48
N PRO A 78 4.21 8.81 -3.13
CA PRO A 78 5.30 9.50 -2.43
C PRO A 78 4.76 10.63 -1.56
N VAL A 79 4.92 10.51 -0.25
CA VAL A 79 4.63 11.55 0.72
C VAL A 79 5.96 12.04 1.32
N GLY A 80 6.78 12.64 0.45
CA GLY A 80 8.05 13.24 0.81
C GLY A 80 7.94 14.67 1.32
N ARG A 81 9.09 15.28 1.64
CA ARG A 81 9.26 16.67 2.10
C ARG A 81 8.53 17.64 1.22
N ARG A 82 8.65 17.49 -0.11
CA ARG A 82 7.99 18.38 -1.08
C ARG A 82 6.48 18.50 -0.84
N LEU A 83 5.78 17.39 -0.61
CA LEU A 83 4.35 17.39 -0.34
C LEU A 83 4.06 17.96 1.05
N ILE A 84 4.77 17.47 2.08
CA ILE A 84 4.58 17.90 3.48
C ILE A 84 4.80 19.41 3.62
N GLU A 85 5.84 19.94 2.99
CA GLU A 85 6.19 21.35 3.04
C GLU A 85 5.31 22.20 2.13
N SER A 86 4.71 21.67 1.06
CA SER A 86 3.82 22.44 0.17
C SER A 86 2.39 22.52 0.70
N ALA A 87 1.89 21.46 1.34
CA ALA A 87 0.51 21.33 1.83
C ALA A 87 0.33 22.03 3.19
N ARG A 88 0.19 23.36 3.17
CA ARG A 88 0.11 24.22 4.37
C ARG A 88 -1.02 23.89 5.35
N HIS A 89 -2.06 23.19 4.89
CA HIS A 89 -3.23 22.83 5.67
C HIS A 89 -3.24 21.36 6.08
N LEU A 90 -2.20 20.59 5.74
CA LEU A 90 -2.13 19.16 6.01
C LEU A 90 -2.09 18.91 7.52
N GLN A 91 -3.04 18.12 8.00
CA GLN A 91 -3.23 17.80 9.42
C GLN A 91 -2.98 16.32 9.72
N ILE A 92 -3.06 15.45 8.72
CA ILE A 92 -2.87 14.01 8.91
C ILE A 92 -2.51 13.32 7.58
N ILE A 93 -1.64 12.32 7.68
CA ILE A 93 -1.33 11.39 6.60
C ILE A 93 -1.79 10.00 7.02
N ALA A 94 -2.66 9.37 6.24
CA ALA A 94 -3.13 8.01 6.44
C ALA A 94 -2.54 7.10 5.36
N CYS A 95 -1.69 6.15 5.77
CA CYS A 95 -1.06 5.18 4.88
C CYS A 95 -1.69 3.80 5.04
N ALA A 96 -2.39 3.31 4.02
CA ALA A 96 -3.04 2.00 3.99
C ALA A 96 -2.05 0.83 3.80
N ARG A 97 -0.90 0.86 4.50
CA ARG A 97 0.12 -0.19 4.50
C ARG A 97 0.52 -0.62 5.90
N GLY A 98 1.06 -1.83 5.98
CA GLY A 98 1.69 -2.39 7.19
C GLY A 98 2.81 -1.51 7.75
N GLY A 99 3.54 -0.81 6.88
CA GLY A 99 4.50 0.23 7.25
C GLY A 99 4.45 1.39 6.25
N PRO A 100 4.57 2.64 6.71
CA PRO A 100 4.45 3.83 5.86
C PRO A 100 5.76 4.14 5.10
N VAL A 101 6.27 3.18 4.34
CA VAL A 101 7.61 3.27 3.71
C VAL A 101 7.68 4.26 2.54
N SER A 102 6.53 4.75 2.05
CA SER A 102 6.41 5.82 1.07
C SER A 102 6.27 7.22 1.72
N VAL A 103 6.38 7.33 3.04
CA VAL A 103 6.20 8.58 3.79
C VAL A 103 7.49 8.99 4.48
N ASN A 104 7.90 10.26 4.34
CA ASN A 104 8.98 10.82 5.13
C ASN A 104 8.51 11.12 6.55
N LEU A 105 8.67 10.14 7.45
CA LEU A 105 8.26 10.24 8.85
C LEU A 105 8.99 11.36 9.61
N ALA A 106 10.25 11.61 9.28
CA ALA A 106 11.02 12.67 9.93
C ALA A 106 10.48 14.06 9.56
N ALA A 107 10.17 14.28 8.28
CA ALA A 107 9.56 15.53 7.81
C ALA A 107 8.15 15.73 8.38
N ALA A 108 7.33 14.68 8.41
CA ALA A 108 5.99 14.74 8.99
C ALA A 108 6.05 15.08 10.49
N THR A 109 6.97 14.43 11.23
CA THR A 109 7.21 14.71 12.65
C THR A 109 7.65 16.16 12.88
N ALA A 110 8.59 16.67 12.08
CA ALA A 110 9.07 18.05 12.18
C ALA A 110 7.97 19.10 11.93
N HIS A 111 6.95 18.75 11.13
CA HIS A 111 5.78 19.60 10.86
C HIS A 111 4.60 19.31 11.80
N ALA A 112 4.76 18.46 12.82
CA ALA A 112 3.70 18.03 13.73
C ALA A 112 2.49 17.40 13.01
N ILE A 113 2.73 16.71 11.90
CA ILE A 113 1.70 16.01 11.12
C ILE A 113 1.70 14.53 11.54
N PRO A 114 0.65 14.05 12.23
CA PRO A 114 0.53 12.63 12.55
C PRO A 114 0.44 11.76 11.29
N VAL A 115 1.13 10.62 11.35
CA VAL A 115 1.04 9.56 10.34
C VAL A 115 0.35 8.36 10.97
N VAL A 116 -0.82 8.01 10.45
CA VAL A 116 -1.54 6.78 10.81
C VAL A 116 -1.36 5.73 9.73
N PHE A 117 -1.22 4.47 10.14
CA PHE A 117 -1.03 3.36 9.21
C PHE A 117 -1.66 2.08 9.73
N ALA A 118 -1.61 0.99 8.95
CA ALA A 118 -2.32 -0.25 9.23
C ALA A 118 -1.36 -1.41 9.56
N PRO A 119 -0.68 -1.40 10.73
CA PRO A 119 0.27 -2.46 11.09
C PRO A 119 -0.41 -3.83 11.11
N GLY A 120 0.27 -4.84 10.55
CA GLY A 120 -0.25 -6.21 10.51
C GLY A 120 -1.41 -6.44 9.53
N SER A 121 -1.76 -5.48 8.66
CA SER A 121 -2.83 -5.64 7.67
C SER A 121 -2.62 -6.83 6.72
N ASN A 122 -1.38 -7.26 6.52
CA ASN A 122 -1.01 -8.43 5.73
C ASN A 122 -0.66 -9.67 6.56
N ALA A 123 -0.84 -9.65 7.89
CA ALA A 123 -0.43 -10.75 8.76
C ALA A 123 -1.11 -12.08 8.39
N GLN A 124 -2.41 -12.05 8.10
CA GLN A 124 -3.14 -13.24 7.66
C GLN A 124 -2.60 -13.78 6.33
N ALA A 125 -2.43 -12.92 5.32
CA ALA A 125 -1.88 -13.31 4.03
C ALA A 125 -0.46 -13.91 4.17
N VAL A 126 0.38 -13.35 5.05
CA VAL A 126 1.72 -13.88 5.34
C VAL A 126 1.64 -15.28 5.96
N VAL A 127 0.72 -15.51 6.90
CA VAL A 127 0.54 -16.83 7.54
C VAL A 127 0.06 -17.86 6.52
N GLU A 128 -0.97 -17.54 5.75
CA GLU A 128 -1.53 -18.43 4.72
C GLU A 128 -0.47 -18.79 3.67
N PHE A 129 0.28 -17.80 3.19
CA PHE A 129 1.37 -18.01 2.23
C PHE A 129 2.48 -18.88 2.82
N THR A 130 2.89 -18.64 4.07
CA THR A 130 3.93 -19.42 4.74
C THR A 130 3.52 -20.89 4.89
N LEU A 131 2.30 -21.15 5.35
CA LEU A 131 1.77 -22.52 5.47
C LEU A 131 1.67 -23.20 4.10
N GLY A 132 1.23 -22.47 3.08
CA GLY A 132 1.20 -22.93 1.69
C GLY A 132 2.59 -23.34 1.19
N LEU A 133 3.62 -22.53 1.45
CA LEU A 133 5.01 -22.85 1.09
C LEU A 133 5.55 -24.06 1.85
N LEU A 134 5.27 -24.19 3.15
CA LEU A 134 5.66 -25.36 3.92
C LEU A 134 5.06 -26.65 3.35
N LEU A 135 3.76 -26.63 3.02
CA LEU A 135 3.08 -27.76 2.37
C LEU A 135 3.65 -28.05 0.98
N ALA A 136 3.82 -27.03 0.15
CA ALA A 136 4.37 -27.15 -1.20
C ALA A 136 5.78 -27.76 -1.19
N GLU A 137 6.62 -27.34 -0.24
CA GLU A 137 8.00 -27.81 -0.15
C GLU A 137 8.08 -29.23 0.41
N THR A 138 7.37 -29.52 1.51
CA THR A 138 7.37 -30.85 2.14
C THR A 138 6.74 -31.94 1.29
N LYS A 139 5.82 -31.58 0.38
CA LYS A 139 5.16 -32.51 -0.56
C LYS A 139 5.71 -32.43 -1.98
N HIS A 140 6.78 -31.66 -2.18
CA HIS A 140 7.41 -31.45 -3.49
C HIS A 140 6.45 -30.99 -4.60
N ILE A 141 5.34 -30.32 -4.26
CA ILE A 141 4.23 -30.03 -5.18
C ILE A 141 4.71 -29.27 -6.42
N ALA A 142 5.47 -28.19 -6.24
CA ALA A 142 5.96 -27.40 -7.36
C ALA A 142 6.89 -28.20 -8.30
N ARG A 143 7.76 -29.05 -7.72
CA ARG A 143 8.72 -29.87 -8.47
C ARG A 143 8.04 -31.01 -9.23
N THR A 144 7.09 -31.71 -8.60
CA THR A 144 6.35 -32.80 -9.24
C THR A 144 5.37 -32.28 -10.28
N HIS A 145 4.75 -31.11 -10.06
CA HIS A 145 3.95 -30.43 -11.07
C HIS A 145 4.79 -30.09 -12.31
N HIS A 146 5.94 -29.44 -12.13
CA HIS A 146 6.82 -29.08 -13.25
C HIS A 146 7.28 -30.32 -14.04
N ALA A 147 7.74 -31.36 -13.35
CA ALA A 147 8.13 -32.62 -14.01
C ALA A 147 6.98 -33.26 -14.78
N LEU A 148 5.76 -33.21 -14.25
CA LEU A 148 4.58 -33.76 -14.93
C LEU A 148 4.20 -32.96 -16.18
N VAL A 149 4.34 -31.62 -16.14
CA VAL A 149 4.18 -30.76 -17.33
C VAL A 149 5.17 -31.17 -18.43
N ASP A 150 6.38 -31.59 -18.04
CA ASP A 150 7.40 -32.12 -18.96
C ASP A 150 7.21 -33.61 -19.33
N GLY A 151 6.10 -34.23 -18.92
CA GLY A 151 5.78 -35.63 -19.21
C GLY A 151 6.53 -36.66 -18.34
N VAL A 152 7.21 -36.22 -17.29
CA VAL A 152 7.98 -37.07 -16.38
C VAL A 152 7.18 -37.38 -15.12
N TRP A 153 6.89 -38.67 -14.91
CA TRP A 153 6.26 -39.14 -13.67
C TRP A 153 7.31 -39.43 -12.57
N ARG A 154 7.37 -38.57 -11.55
CA ARG A 154 8.36 -38.64 -10.45
C ARG A 154 7.93 -39.61 -9.35
N VAL A 155 8.29 -40.88 -9.48
CA VAL A 155 8.00 -41.92 -8.48
C VAL A 155 8.81 -41.73 -7.18
N ASP A 156 10.01 -41.16 -7.29
CA ASP A 156 10.89 -40.88 -6.15
C ASP A 156 10.29 -39.88 -5.16
N ALA A 157 9.34 -39.04 -5.59
CA ALA A 157 8.60 -38.13 -4.72
C ALA A 157 7.68 -38.84 -3.71
N TYR A 158 7.42 -40.14 -3.88
CA TYR A 158 6.63 -40.97 -2.94
C TYR A 158 7.49 -41.73 -1.94
N HIS A 159 8.82 -41.69 -2.05
CA HIS A 159 9.71 -42.44 -1.18
C HIS A 159 9.88 -41.70 0.16
N TYR A 160 9.54 -42.37 1.26
CA TYR A 160 9.61 -41.82 2.62
C TYR A 160 11.04 -41.73 3.20
N ALA A 161 12.03 -42.35 2.55
CA ALA A 161 13.42 -42.33 2.99
C ALA A 161 14.21 -41.30 2.18
N ARG A 162 14.72 -40.27 2.86
CA ARG A 162 15.85 -39.45 2.46
C ARG A 162 16.92 -39.54 3.53
#